data_AF-A0A1H6TI21-F1
#
_entry.id   AF-A0A1H6TI21-F1
#
_cell.length_a   1.000
_cell.length_b   1.000
_cell.length_c   1.000
_cell.angle_alpha   90.00
_cell.angle_beta   90.00
_cell.angle_gamma   90.00
#
_symmetry.space_group_name_H-M   'P 1'
#
loop_
_entity.id
_entity.type
_entity.pdbx_description
1 polymer ?
#
loop_
_entity_poly.entity_id
_entity_poly.type
_entity_poly.pdbx_seq_one_letter_code
_entity_poly.pdbx_strand_id
1 'polypeptide(L)'
;MRKKEWDDDFVKTDTSMADRQSIRMRRTCYIIAIGSLFYALWKNDIPVVFLSVSFLLIEAAAMLAELQNKRVAALSKFLRAFGLTLFVGSVLLLIFR
;
A
#
# COMPACT_ATOMS: atom_id res chain seq x y z
N MET A 1 31.33 -0.55 -30.64
CA MET A 1 30.54 0.17 -29.61
C MET A 1 29.04 0.06 -29.92
N ARG A 2 28.44 -1.14 -29.91
CA ARG A 2 27.01 -1.34 -30.26
C ARG A 2 26.23 -2.28 -29.34
N LYS A 3 26.89 -2.88 -28.34
CA LYS A 3 26.25 -3.79 -27.37
C LYS A 3 25.63 -3.07 -26.17
N LYS A 4 26.17 -1.93 -25.76
CA LYS A 4 25.68 -1.19 -24.57
C LYS A 4 24.30 -0.54 -24.77
N GLU A 5 24.01 -0.02 -25.97
CA GLU A 5 22.70 0.60 -26.25
C GLU A 5 21.54 -0.39 -26.19
N TRP A 6 21.75 -1.64 -26.58
CA TRP A 6 20.69 -2.67 -26.53
C TRP A 6 20.36 -3.10 -25.11
N ASP A 7 21.35 -3.13 -24.21
CA ASP A 7 21.12 -3.45 -22.80
C ASP A 7 20.39 -2.30 -22.07
N ASP A 8 20.73 -1.04 -22.36
CA ASP A 8 20.11 0.12 -21.72
C ASP A 8 18.63 0.32 -22.11
N ASP A 9 18.27 0.02 -23.37
CA ASP A 9 16.88 0.13 -23.84
C ASP A 9 15.98 -1.00 -23.34
N PHE A 10 16.52 -2.23 -23.21
CA PHE A 10 15.79 -3.37 -22.62
C PHE A 10 15.50 -3.14 -21.13
N VAL A 11 16.50 -2.68 -20.37
CA VAL A 11 16.35 -2.38 -18.93
C VAL A 11 15.36 -1.24 -18.68
N LYS A 12 15.30 -0.23 -19.56
CA LYS A 12 14.29 0.85 -19.48
C LYS A 12 12.88 0.40 -19.80
N THR A 13 12.71 -0.54 -20.73
CA THR A 13 11.37 -1.05 -21.08
C THR A 13 10.81 -1.96 -19.99
N ASP A 14 11.64 -2.81 -19.37
CA ASP A 14 11.22 -3.68 -18.27
C ASP A 14 10.86 -2.90 -17.00
N THR A 15 11.64 -1.85 -16.66
CA THR A 15 11.31 -0.97 -15.53
C THR A 15 10.04 -0.16 -15.77
N SER A 16 9.78 0.29 -17.01
CA SER A 16 8.55 1.00 -17.37
C SER A 16 7.29 0.12 -17.30
N MET A 17 7.41 -1.17 -17.67
CA MET A 17 6.30 -2.13 -17.57
C MET A 17 5.99 -2.47 -16.11
N ALA A 18 7.01 -2.71 -15.27
CA ALA A 18 6.86 -3.00 -13.85
C ALA A 18 6.21 -1.83 -13.08
N ASP A 19 6.60 -0.58 -13.38
CA ASP A 19 6.02 0.60 -12.76
C ASP A 19 4.52 0.74 -13.10
N ARG A 20 4.14 0.53 -14.36
CA ARG A 20 2.72 0.57 -14.79
C ARG A 20 1.88 -0.51 -14.13
N GLN A 21 2.44 -1.69 -13.92
CA GLN A 21 1.75 -2.80 -13.27
C GLN A 21 1.58 -2.55 -11.76
N SER A 22 2.59 -1.94 -11.11
CA SER A 22 2.53 -1.55 -9.70
C SER A 22 1.44 -0.49 -9.44
N ILE A 23 1.28 0.49 -10.33
CA ILE A 23 0.26 1.54 -10.21
C ILE A 23 -1.15 0.95 -10.36
N ARG A 24 -1.35 0.01 -11.30
CA ARG A 24 -2.63 -0.68 -11.47
C ARG A 24 -3.00 -1.51 -10.24
N MET A 25 -2.05 -2.30 -9.72
CA MET A 25 -2.28 -3.11 -8.52
C MET A 25 -2.63 -2.25 -7.30
N ARG A 26 -1.94 -1.11 -7.09
CA ARG A 26 -2.24 -0.17 -5.99
C ARG A 26 -3.67 0.35 -6.03
N ARG A 27 -4.16 0.74 -7.22
CA ARG A 27 -5.55 1.21 -7.38
C ARG A 27 -6.56 0.12 -7.05
N THR A 28 -6.31 -1.11 -7.49
CA THR A 28 -7.20 -2.24 -7.18
C THR A 28 -7.20 -2.55 -5.69
N CYS A 29 -6.04 -2.56 -5.04
CA CYS A 29 -5.93 -2.73 -3.58
C CYS A 29 -6.69 -1.65 -2.81
N TYR A 30 -6.58 -0.39 -3.22
CA TYR A 30 -7.31 0.72 -2.58
C TYR A 30 -8.82 0.56 -2.69
N ILE A 31 -9.33 0.21 -3.88
CA ILE A 31 -10.77 -0.03 -4.10
C ILE A 31 -11.26 -1.21 -3.26
N ILE A 32 -10.48 -2.29 -3.22
CA ILE A 32 -10.79 -3.47 -2.40
C ILE A 32 -10.81 -3.09 -0.91
N ALA A 33 -9.82 -2.34 -0.43
CA ALA A 33 -9.74 -1.91 0.96
C ALA A 33 -10.91 -1.01 1.38
N ILE A 34 -11.36 -0.12 0.50
CA ILE A 34 -12.57 0.67 0.73
C ILE A 34 -13.81 -0.22 0.75
N GLY A 35 -13.94 -1.12 -0.24
CA GLY A 35 -15.07 -2.04 -0.32
C GLY A 35 -15.16 -2.94 0.92
N SER A 36 -14.03 -3.48 1.38
CA SER A 36 -13.95 -4.31 2.59
C SER A 36 -14.24 -3.50 3.84
N LEU A 37 -13.84 -2.22 3.89
CA LEU A 37 -14.17 -1.32 5.01
C LEU A 37 -15.68 -1.11 5.12
N PHE A 38 -16.36 -0.78 4.03
CA PHE A 38 -17.82 -0.60 4.03
C PHE A 38 -18.55 -1.90 4.41
N TYR A 39 -18.10 -3.03 3.87
CA TYR A 39 -18.65 -4.33 4.22
C TYR A 39 -18.47 -4.66 5.70
N ALA A 40 -17.27 -4.43 6.25
CA ALA A 40 -16.95 -4.70 7.64
C ALA A 40 -17.72 -3.78 8.60
N LEU A 41 -17.88 -2.50 8.25
CA LEU A 41 -18.71 -1.56 8.99
C LEU A 41 -20.18 -2.00 9.02
N TRP A 42 -20.71 -2.47 7.89
CA TRP A 42 -22.08 -2.99 7.83
C TRP A 42 -22.24 -4.22 8.74
N LYS A 43 -21.28 -5.15 8.69
CA LYS A 43 -21.31 -6.40 9.46
C LYS A 43 -20.85 -6.25 10.92
N ASN A 44 -20.46 -5.05 11.35
CA ASN A 44 -19.78 -4.79 12.63
C ASN A 44 -18.58 -5.73 12.88
N ASP A 45 -17.86 -6.08 11.80
CA ASP A 45 -16.72 -6.97 11.86
C ASP A 45 -15.45 -6.19 12.19
N ILE A 46 -15.27 -5.91 13.48
CA ILE A 46 -14.18 -5.10 14.03
C ILE A 46 -12.78 -5.52 13.51
N PRO A 47 -12.39 -6.82 13.49
CA PRO A 47 -11.11 -7.23 12.93
C PRO A 47 -10.93 -6.82 11.46
N VAL A 48 -11.96 -7.00 10.63
CA VAL A 48 -11.90 -6.66 9.19
C VAL A 48 -11.88 -5.13 8.98
N VAL A 49 -12.53 -4.36 9.86
CA VAL A 49 -12.39 -2.89 9.88
C VAL A 49 -10.93 -2.50 10.12
N PHE A 50 -10.31 -3.03 11.17
CA PHE A 50 -8.90 -2.73 11.47
C PHE A 50 -7.95 -3.19 10.36
N LEU A 51 -8.23 -4.33 9.74
CA LEU A 51 -7.48 -4.83 8.58
C LEU A 51 -7.56 -3.83 7.42
N SER A 52 -8.77 -3.41 7.06
CA SER A 52 -9.01 -2.51 5.93
C SER A 52 -8.38 -1.13 6.16
N VAL A 53 -8.49 -0.60 7.38
CA VAL A 53 -7.83 0.66 7.78
C VAL A 53 -6.31 0.55 7.71
N SER A 54 -5.72 -0.60 8.08
CA SER A 54 -4.28 -0.81 8.00
C SER A 54 -3.75 -0.66 6.56
N PHE A 55 -4.45 -1.25 5.58
CA PHE A 55 -4.11 -1.14 4.17
C PHE A 55 -4.23 0.30 3.66
N LEU A 56 -5.30 1.01 4.04
CA LEU A 56 -5.49 2.42 3.69
C LEU A 56 -4.38 3.31 4.23
N LEU A 57 -3.93 3.09 5.46
CA LEU A 57 -2.84 3.84 6.08
C LEU A 57 -1.49 3.60 5.40
N ILE A 58 -1.21 2.35 5.01
CA ILE A 58 0.03 1.98 4.31
C ILE A 58 0.07 2.61 2.91
N GLU A 59 -1.06 2.59 2.19
CA GLU A 59 -1.15 3.21 0.87
C GLU A 59 -1.07 4.75 0.98
N ALA A 60 -1.76 5.35 1.95
CA ALA A 60 -1.65 6.77 2.23
C ALA A 60 -0.21 7.18 2.57
N ALA A 61 0.51 6.39 3.37
CA ALA A 61 1.92 6.62 3.65
C ALA A 61 2.78 6.57 2.39
N ALA A 62 2.47 5.68 1.45
CA ALA A 62 3.19 5.59 0.18
C ALA A 62 2.95 6.82 -0.69
N MET A 63 1.71 7.31 -0.79
CA MET A 63 1.39 8.58 -1.47
C MET A 63 2.05 9.78 -0.79
N LEU A 64 2.06 9.82 0.54
CA LEU A 64 2.74 10.87 1.29
C LEU A 64 4.26 10.85 1.08
N ALA A 65 4.87 9.68 0.88
CA ALA A 65 6.30 9.57 0.62
C ALA A 65 6.73 10.16 -0.74
N GLU A 66 5.80 10.29 -1.71
CA GLU A 66 6.07 10.97 -2.98
C GLU A 66 6.21 12.49 -2.81
N LEU A 67 5.60 13.06 -1.76
CA LEU A 67 5.82 14.45 -1.40
C LEU A 67 7.17 14.58 -0.67
N GLN A 68 8.20 15.08 -1.37
CA GLN A 68 9.59 15.29 -0.89
C GLN A 68 9.77 16.24 0.32
N ASN A 69 8.73 16.46 1.12
CA ASN A 69 8.76 17.30 2.30
C ASN A 69 9.28 16.54 3.53
N LYS A 70 10.32 17.07 4.20
CA LYS A 70 10.94 16.46 5.40
C LYS A 70 9.94 16.15 6.53
N ARG A 71 8.92 16.99 6.73
CA ARG A 71 7.84 16.75 7.71
C ARG A 71 6.93 15.59 7.31
N VAL A 72 6.66 15.45 6.01
CA VAL A 72 5.81 14.41 5.45
C VAL A 72 6.52 13.05 5.48
N ALA A 73 7.86 13.03 5.37
CA ALA A 73 8.64 11.81 5.52
C ALA A 73 8.57 11.18 6.93
N ALA A 74 8.46 11.99 7.98
CA ALA A 74 8.23 11.48 9.33
C ALA A 74 6.80 10.93 9.47
N LEU A 75 5.83 11.64 8.91
CA LEU A 75 4.43 11.23 8.91
C LEU A 75 4.22 9.92 8.12
N SER A 76 4.85 9.75 6.96
CA SER A 76 4.77 8.51 6.18
C SER A 76 5.36 7.31 6.92
N LYS A 77 6.49 7.49 7.63
CA LYS A 77 7.06 6.45 8.50
C LYS A 77 6.11 6.10 9.63
N PHE A 78 5.51 7.10 10.28
CA PHE A 78 4.53 6.89 11.34
C PHE A 78 3.29 6.14 10.82
N LEU A 79 2.70 6.55 9.69
CA LEU A 79 1.54 5.88 9.09
C LEU A 79 1.86 4.42 8.72
N ARG A 80 3.06 4.15 8.19
CA ARG A 80 3.49 2.76 7.93
C ARG A 80 3.57 1.94 9.19
N ALA A 81 4.25 2.44 10.22
CA ALA A 81 4.37 1.74 11.49
C ALA A 81 3.01 1.52 12.14
N PHE A 82 2.16 2.54 12.14
CA PHE A 82 0.81 2.49 12.69
C PHE A 82 -0.08 1.50 11.92
N GLY A 83 0.00 1.50 10.58
CA GLY A 83 -0.67 0.51 9.74
C GLY A 83 -0.19 -0.92 10.04
N LEU A 84 1.11 -1.13 10.22
CA LEU A 84 1.66 -2.44 10.57
C LEU A 84 1.17 -2.93 11.94
N THR A 85 1.14 -2.05 12.94
CA THR A 85 0.59 -2.37 14.27
C THR A 85 -0.90 -2.71 14.20
N LEU A 86 -1.68 -1.95 13.42
CA LEU A 86 -3.10 -2.22 13.18
C LEU A 86 -3.34 -3.56 12.48
N PHE A 87 -2.49 -3.89 11.50
CA PHE A 87 -2.54 -5.17 10.80
C PHE A 87 -2.30 -6.33 11.78
N VAL A 88 -1.23 -6.27 12.57
CA VAL A 88 -0.92 -7.29 13.59
C VAL A 88 -2.05 -7.39 14.61
N GLY A 89 -2.58 -6.25 15.08
CA GLY A 89 -3.71 -6.21 16.01
C GLY A 89 -4.97 -6.84 15.43
N SER A 90 -5.28 -6.59 14.15
CA SER A 90 -6.40 -7.21 13.44
C SER A 90 -6.23 -8.73 13.32
N VAL A 91 -5.04 -9.21 12.99
CA VAL A 91 -4.73 -10.65 12.92
C VAL A 91 -4.88 -11.32 14.28
N LEU A 92 -4.40 -10.68 15.35
CA LEU A 92 -4.60 -11.17 16.71
C LEU A 92 -6.10 -11.24 17.05
N LEU A 93 -6.86 -10.17 16.77
CA LEU A 93 -8.31 -10.18 16.97
C LEU A 93 -9.01 -11.26 16.16
N LEU A 94 -8.56 -11.59 14.95
CA LEU A 94 -9.12 -12.70 14.15
C LEU A 94 -8.83 -14.07 14.77
N ILE A 95 -7.64 -14.27 15.34
CA ILE A 95 -7.23 -15.55 15.94
C ILE A 95 -7.91 -15.78 17.30
N PHE A 96 -8.11 -14.72 18.08
CA PHE A 96 -8.66 -14.78 19.43
C PHE A 96 -10.17 -14.49 19.52
N ARG A 97 -10.84 -14.30 18.37
CA ARG A 97 -12.29 -14.13 18.28
C ARG A 97 -13.01 -15.46 18.27
#